data_AF-A0A841BB70-F1
#
_entry.id   AF-A0A841BB70-F1
#
_cell.length_a   1.000
_cell.length_b   1.000
_cell.length_c   1.000
_cell.angle_alpha   90.00
_cell.angle_beta   90.00
_cell.angle_gamma   90.00
#
_symmetry.space_group_name_H-M   'P 1'
#
loop_
_entity.id
_entity.type
_entity.pdbx_description
1 polymer ?
#
loop_
_entity_poly.entity_id
_entity_poly.type
_entity_poly.pdbx_seq_one_letter_code
_entity_poly.pdbx_strand_id
1 'polypeptide(L)'
;MTEDVHADLSVPSWPELSGLMAAAFRVAVAGTVRVTGSGAAPRTIKLWHRSADERRFAEVDGEPLYISDVRAQWIFDRPGEPPSYEVVHSGGPSSTHHEITAVCRPLVGRVMLDDYWWETTPSGISAGTRIGRPTWEYETEDGELVAVDAATGVRLFRRLGPPGYEHVVEFTDFTPDAVLGDELFEWDGPMLPIPSTAQFEELLDQPYDVRAATARWAQVPRYWPGGVGMNSSSGNWITGAYRTVLTVPAGRYPVVVDQRPEDGAPFQPDDGAEHVYSWNADGLRFTLVAGIPLSEDDLNRVQESMIEI
;
A
#
# COMPACT_ATOMS: atom_id res chain seq x y z
N MET A 1 -8.12 21.74 42.76
CA MET A 1 -9.12 22.08 41.73
C MET A 1 -8.44 21.86 40.40
N THR A 2 -8.52 20.64 39.90
CA THR A 2 -8.12 20.30 38.53
C THR A 2 -9.36 20.58 37.69
N GLU A 3 -9.37 21.71 37.00
CA GLU A 3 -10.37 21.96 35.97
C GLU A 3 -10.18 20.90 34.89
N ASP A 4 -11.17 20.02 34.75
CA ASP A 4 -11.33 19.17 33.58
C ASP A 4 -11.53 20.10 32.38
N VAL A 5 -10.42 20.46 31.72
CA VAL A 5 -10.41 21.03 30.38
C VAL A 5 -10.65 19.89 29.38
N HIS A 6 -11.74 19.15 29.57
CA HIS A 6 -12.36 18.45 28.46
C HIS A 6 -13.22 19.49 27.75
N ALA A 7 -12.55 20.29 26.91
CA ALA A 7 -13.23 21.08 25.91
C ALA A 7 -14.24 20.16 25.21
N ASP A 8 -15.47 20.64 25.15
CA ASP A 8 -16.64 20.02 24.51
C ASP A 8 -16.33 19.80 23.03
N LEU A 9 -15.57 18.74 22.73
CA LEU A 9 -15.29 18.32 21.37
C LEU A 9 -16.57 17.68 20.86
N SER A 10 -17.39 18.48 20.18
CA SER A 10 -18.50 17.96 19.41
C SER A 10 -17.96 16.93 18.41
N VAL A 11 -18.64 15.79 18.31
CA VAL A 11 -18.35 14.76 17.30
C VAL A 11 -18.27 15.43 15.92
N PRO A 12 -17.17 15.25 15.16
CA PRO A 12 -17.01 15.87 13.86
C PRO A 12 -17.99 15.27 12.87
N SER A 13 -18.42 16.08 11.90
CA SER A 13 -19.07 15.56 10.71
C SER A 13 -18.11 14.70 9.90
N TRP A 14 -18.65 13.81 9.05
CA TRP A 14 -17.83 12.99 8.17
C TRP A 14 -16.87 13.77 7.26
N PRO A 15 -17.28 14.91 6.63
CA PRO A 15 -16.35 15.74 5.87
C PRO A 15 -15.20 16.31 6.71
N GLU A 16 -15.45 16.69 7.96
CA GLU A 16 -14.41 17.20 8.87
C GLU A 16 -13.43 16.11 9.26
N LEU A 17 -13.93 14.93 9.64
CA LEU A 17 -13.10 13.78 10.01
C LEU A 17 -12.28 13.27 8.82
N SER A 18 -12.88 13.21 7.62
CA SER A 18 -12.18 12.79 6.41
C SER A 18 -11.11 13.81 5.98
N GLY A 19 -11.39 15.11 6.08
CA GLY A 19 -10.39 16.17 5.87
C GLY A 19 -9.23 16.08 6.86
N LEU A 20 -9.51 15.77 8.13
CA LEU A 20 -8.49 15.57 9.16
C LEU A 20 -7.61 14.34 8.86
N MET A 21 -8.21 13.19 8.51
CA MET A 21 -7.46 12.00 8.08
C MET A 21 -6.62 12.31 6.83
N ALA A 22 -7.19 12.99 5.85
CA ALA A 22 -6.49 13.40 4.65
C ALA A 22 -5.32 14.34 4.93
N ALA A 23 -5.29 15.07 6.05
CA ALA A 23 -4.15 15.89 6.43
C ALA A 23 -3.07 15.10 7.20
N ALA A 24 -3.41 13.93 7.75
CA ALA A 24 -2.55 13.15 8.65
C ALA A 24 -1.24 12.68 8.00
N PHE A 25 -1.17 12.57 6.66
CA PHE A 25 0.09 12.26 5.94
C PHE A 25 1.20 13.31 6.13
N ARG A 26 0.86 14.50 6.67
CA ARG A 26 1.83 15.55 6.99
C ARG A 26 2.33 15.49 8.43
N VAL A 27 1.77 14.61 9.25
CA VAL A 27 2.14 14.48 10.66
C VAL A 27 3.30 13.50 10.76
N ALA A 28 4.42 13.96 11.31
CA ALA A 28 5.53 13.07 11.64
C ALA A 28 5.14 12.19 12.82
N VAL A 29 5.29 10.88 12.70
CA VAL A 29 4.91 9.93 13.75
C VAL A 29 6.01 8.89 13.96
N ALA A 30 6.18 8.50 15.22
CA ALA A 30 6.94 7.32 15.61
C ALA A 30 6.07 6.45 16.51
N GLY A 31 6.24 5.13 16.46
CA GLY A 31 5.50 4.27 17.36
C GLY A 31 5.72 2.80 17.11
N THR A 32 4.92 2.00 17.79
CA THR A 32 4.90 0.54 17.66
C THR A 32 3.50 0.08 17.31
N VAL A 33 3.38 -0.67 16.23
CA VAL A 33 2.13 -1.22 15.72
C VAL A 33 2.08 -2.72 15.98
N ARG A 34 0.96 -3.21 16.48
CA ARG A 34 0.63 -4.63 16.53
C ARG A 34 -0.27 -4.97 15.35
N VAL A 35 0.12 -6.01 14.61
CA VAL A 35 -0.65 -6.57 13.50
C VAL A 35 -1.08 -7.97 13.89
N THR A 36 -2.37 -8.27 13.75
CA THR A 36 -2.93 -9.61 13.94
C THR A 36 -3.70 -9.97 12.68
N GLY A 37 -3.36 -11.10 12.07
CA GLY A 37 -4.04 -11.61 10.88
C GLY A 37 -4.74 -12.94 11.13
N SER A 38 -5.63 -13.33 10.23
CA SER A 38 -6.34 -14.62 10.32
C SER A 38 -5.35 -15.79 10.32
N GLY A 39 -5.33 -16.57 11.41
CA GLY A 39 -4.50 -17.77 11.54
C GLY A 39 -3.00 -17.52 11.80
N ALA A 40 -2.56 -16.27 11.89
CA ALA A 40 -1.16 -15.92 12.16
C ALA A 40 -0.96 -15.46 13.62
N ALA A 41 0.26 -15.66 14.14
CA ALA A 41 0.64 -15.08 15.43
C ALA A 41 0.73 -13.56 15.30
N PRO A 42 0.32 -12.78 16.33
CA PRO A 42 0.46 -11.33 16.31
C PRO A 42 1.93 -10.92 16.10
N ARG A 43 2.15 -9.97 15.21
CA ARG A 43 3.47 -9.39 14.91
C ARG A 43 3.53 -7.95 15.41
N THR A 44 4.72 -7.52 15.84
CA THR A 44 4.95 -6.17 16.34
C THR A 44 5.97 -5.47 15.45
N ILE A 45 5.62 -4.29 14.95
CA ILE A 45 6.40 -3.54 13.97
C ILE A 45 6.65 -2.14 14.51
N LYS A 46 7.90 -1.69 14.48
CA LYS A 46 8.25 -0.29 14.72
C LYS A 46 7.99 0.53 13.47
N LEU A 47 7.42 1.71 13.66
CA LEU A 47 7.00 2.60 12.60
C LEU A 47 7.62 3.98 12.79
N TRP A 48 8.15 4.53 11.69
CA TRP A 48 8.53 5.93 11.56
C TRP A 48 7.97 6.47 10.27
N HIS A 49 7.29 7.60 10.33
CA HIS A 49 6.76 8.30 9.17
C HIS A 49 7.04 9.78 9.35
N ARG A 50 7.66 10.41 8.35
CA ARG A 50 7.88 11.86 8.34
C ARG A 50 6.97 12.55 7.32
N SER A 51 6.77 11.92 6.17
CA SER A 51 6.02 12.48 5.06
C SER A 51 5.42 11.38 4.19
N ALA A 52 4.69 11.78 3.15
CA ALA A 52 4.10 10.86 2.18
C ALA A 52 5.13 9.91 1.54
N ASP A 53 6.38 10.36 1.40
CA ASP A 53 7.46 9.64 0.72
C ASP A 53 8.47 9.03 1.72
N GLU A 54 8.56 9.55 2.95
CA GLU A 54 9.55 9.13 3.95
C GLU A 54 8.93 8.27 5.06
N ARG A 55 9.22 6.97 5.01
CA ARG A 55 8.69 5.97 5.94
C ARG A 55 9.71 4.88 6.24
N ARG A 56 9.65 4.31 7.44
CA ARG A 56 10.39 3.11 7.80
C ARG A 56 9.53 2.21 8.65
N PHE A 57 9.58 0.91 8.33
CA PHE A 57 9.07 -0.16 9.17
C PHE A 57 10.22 -1.09 9.51
N ALA A 58 10.28 -1.50 10.76
CA ALA A 58 11.27 -2.45 11.23
C ALA A 58 10.65 -3.42 12.22
N GLU A 59 11.27 -4.59 12.36
CA GLU A 59 11.00 -5.49 13.47
C GLU A 59 11.37 -4.87 14.81
N VAL A 60 10.94 -5.52 15.90
CA VAL A 60 11.24 -5.06 17.27
C VAL A 60 12.74 -5.02 17.56
N ASP A 61 13.52 -5.92 16.96
CA ASP A 61 14.98 -5.96 17.06
C ASP A 61 15.69 -4.91 16.18
N GLY A 62 14.96 -4.24 15.28
CA GLY A 62 15.46 -3.18 14.42
C GLY A 62 15.78 -3.62 13.00
N GLU A 63 15.59 -4.91 12.66
CA GLU A 63 15.75 -5.37 11.28
C GLU A 63 14.76 -4.65 10.36
N PRO A 64 15.23 -3.99 9.28
CA PRO A 64 14.36 -3.23 8.40
C PRO A 64 13.43 -4.18 7.64
N LEU A 65 12.16 -3.80 7.58
CA LEU A 65 11.13 -4.46 6.77
C LEU A 65 10.84 -3.64 5.51
N TYR A 66 10.95 -2.33 5.64
CA TYR A 66 10.67 -1.37 4.58
C TYR A 66 11.33 -0.04 4.91
N ILE A 67 11.90 0.60 3.91
CA ILE A 67 12.38 1.98 4.00
C ILE A 67 11.88 2.69 2.74
N SER A 68 11.46 3.93 2.85
CA SER A 68 11.25 4.79 1.69
C SER A 68 11.73 6.20 1.95
N ASP A 69 12.20 6.82 0.88
CA ASP A 69 12.48 8.24 0.78
C ASP A 69 11.89 8.80 -0.53
N VAL A 70 12.19 10.07 -0.83
CA VAL A 70 11.76 10.75 -2.07
C VAL A 70 12.37 10.16 -3.35
N ARG A 71 13.34 9.23 -3.24
CA ARG A 71 14.09 8.66 -4.35
C ARG A 71 13.67 7.23 -4.64
N ALA A 72 13.35 6.45 -3.61
CA ALA A 72 13.21 5.01 -3.68
C ALA A 72 12.39 4.41 -2.54
N GLN A 73 11.94 3.17 -2.73
CA GLN A 73 11.42 2.29 -1.69
C GLN A 73 12.25 1.00 -1.69
N TRP A 74 12.66 0.58 -0.50
CA TRP A 74 13.40 -0.65 -0.24
C TRP A 74 12.50 -1.58 0.55
N ILE A 75 12.31 -2.80 0.04
CA ILE A 75 11.46 -3.82 0.66
C ILE A 75 12.34 -5.00 1.03
N PHE A 76 12.25 -5.45 2.27
CA PHE A 76 13.12 -6.49 2.81
C PHE A 76 12.32 -7.79 2.94
N ASP A 77 12.36 -8.59 1.86
CA ASP A 77 11.55 -9.81 1.74
C ASP A 77 11.95 -10.87 2.76
N ARG A 78 13.23 -10.93 3.14
CA ARG A 78 13.78 -11.92 4.05
C ARG A 78 14.88 -11.32 4.94
N PRO A 79 14.95 -11.72 6.22
CA PRO A 79 16.04 -11.30 7.10
C PRO A 79 17.41 -11.63 6.51
N GLY A 80 18.28 -10.64 6.43
CA GLY A 80 19.66 -10.79 5.95
C GLY A 80 19.83 -10.89 4.43
N GLU A 81 18.75 -10.88 3.64
CA GLU A 81 18.85 -10.72 2.19
C GLU A 81 18.87 -9.21 1.82
N PRO A 82 19.59 -8.80 0.77
CA PRO A 82 19.53 -7.42 0.30
C PRO A 82 18.10 -7.07 -0.15
N PRO A 83 17.63 -5.84 0.07
CA PRO A 83 16.26 -5.46 -0.26
C PRO A 83 15.98 -5.55 -1.76
N SER A 84 14.73 -5.88 -2.08
CA SER A 84 14.15 -5.61 -3.39
C SER A 84 13.85 -4.10 -3.52
N TYR A 85 13.95 -3.59 -4.75
CA TYR A 85 13.82 -2.17 -5.05
C TYR A 85 12.50 -1.92 -5.77
N GLU A 86 11.61 -1.13 -5.17
CA GLU A 86 10.40 -0.61 -5.81
C GLU A 86 10.52 0.91 -5.86
N VAL A 87 10.32 1.53 -7.02
CA VAL A 87 10.45 3.01 -7.12
C VAL A 87 9.13 3.70 -7.26
N VAL A 88 8.08 2.94 -7.56
CA VAL A 88 6.77 3.51 -7.79
C VAL A 88 5.73 2.72 -7.05
N HIS A 89 5.36 3.22 -5.87
CA HIS A 89 3.99 3.10 -5.40
C HIS A 89 3.55 4.39 -4.72
N SER A 90 2.42 4.94 -5.15
CA SER A 90 1.69 5.98 -4.42
C SER A 90 1.05 5.44 -3.11
N GLY A 91 1.22 4.15 -2.80
CA GLY A 91 0.54 3.46 -1.70
C GLY A 91 1.36 2.54 -0.79
N GLY A 92 2.69 2.53 -0.86
CA GLY A 92 3.57 1.65 -0.06
C GLY A 92 4.03 0.35 -0.74
N PRO A 93 4.46 -0.69 -0.01
CA PRO A 93 4.96 -1.93 -0.62
C PRO A 93 3.86 -2.75 -1.29
N SER A 94 4.21 -3.44 -2.38
CA SER A 94 3.33 -4.36 -3.10
C SER A 94 2.80 -5.51 -2.22
N SER A 95 1.69 -6.11 -2.66
CA SER A 95 0.86 -7.04 -1.87
C SER A 95 1.53 -8.34 -1.44
N THR A 96 2.75 -8.65 -1.88
CA THR A 96 3.52 -9.80 -1.39
C THR A 96 3.85 -9.68 0.11
N HIS A 97 3.81 -8.45 0.64
CA HIS A 97 3.96 -8.17 2.07
C HIS A 97 2.63 -7.76 2.68
N HIS A 98 1.60 -8.60 2.56
CA HIS A 98 0.25 -8.33 3.06
C HIS A 98 0.22 -7.65 4.44
N GLU A 99 1.10 -8.03 5.37
CA GLU A 99 1.22 -7.40 6.70
C GLU A 99 1.81 -5.98 6.66
N ILE A 100 2.86 -5.75 5.88
CA ILE A 100 3.46 -4.41 5.71
C ILE A 100 2.50 -3.52 4.91
N THR A 101 1.88 -4.02 3.85
CA THR A 101 0.81 -3.32 3.11
C THR A 101 -0.37 -3.00 4.03
N ALA A 102 -0.75 -3.92 4.93
CA ALA A 102 -1.78 -3.70 5.94
C ALA A 102 -1.40 -2.66 7.00
N VAL A 103 -0.12 -2.35 7.21
CA VAL A 103 0.34 -1.23 8.06
C VAL A 103 0.44 0.07 7.25
N CYS A 104 0.99 0.00 6.02
CA CYS A 104 1.27 1.14 5.16
C CYS A 104 0.04 1.87 4.66
N ARG A 105 -0.91 1.13 4.09
CA ARG A 105 -2.10 1.71 3.46
C ARG A 105 -3.05 2.39 4.46
N PRO A 106 -3.35 1.80 5.64
CA PRO A 106 -4.36 2.38 6.51
C PRO A 106 -3.86 3.45 7.48
N LEU A 107 -2.60 3.46 7.92
CA LEU A 107 -2.19 4.32 9.05
C LEU A 107 -1.60 5.68 8.63
N VAL A 108 -0.89 5.73 7.49
CA VAL A 108 -0.05 6.88 7.08
C VAL A 108 0.01 7.12 5.55
N GLY A 109 -0.81 6.41 4.77
CA GLY A 109 -0.77 6.40 3.31
C GLY A 109 -1.50 7.56 2.63
N ARG A 110 -0.97 8.03 1.49
CA ARG A 110 -1.66 8.94 0.54
C ARG A 110 -2.95 8.33 -0.04
N VAL A 111 -3.04 6.99 -0.04
CA VAL A 111 -4.20 6.17 -0.44
C VAL A 111 -5.41 6.36 0.48
N MET A 112 -5.28 7.16 1.56
CA MET A 112 -6.42 7.63 2.37
C MET A 112 -7.55 8.28 1.55
N LEU A 113 -7.27 8.71 0.31
CA LEU A 113 -8.24 9.29 -0.62
C LEU A 113 -8.52 8.45 -1.89
N ASP A 114 -7.88 7.29 -2.09
CA ASP A 114 -8.03 6.56 -3.36
C ASP A 114 -8.91 5.31 -3.24
N ASP A 115 -8.94 4.66 -2.07
CA ASP A 115 -9.76 3.45 -1.87
C ASP A 115 -11.16 3.83 -1.31
N TYR A 116 -12.15 3.97 -2.20
CA TYR A 116 -13.61 3.83 -1.96
C TYR A 116 -14.32 4.76 -0.94
N TRP A 117 -13.63 5.69 -0.28
CA TRP A 117 -14.19 6.53 0.80
C TRP A 117 -15.30 7.53 0.37
N TRP A 118 -15.51 7.77 -0.92
CA TRP A 118 -16.58 8.63 -1.43
C TRP A 118 -17.91 7.89 -1.62
N GLU A 119 -17.92 6.55 -1.57
CA GLU A 119 -19.12 5.75 -1.81
C GLU A 119 -19.92 5.44 -0.53
N THR A 120 -19.29 5.48 0.65
CA THR A 120 -19.95 5.16 1.92
C THR A 120 -19.65 6.21 3.00
N THR A 121 -20.69 6.93 3.44
CA THR A 121 -20.58 7.76 4.66
C THR A 121 -20.77 6.83 5.86
N PRO A 122 -19.76 6.63 6.71
CA PRO A 122 -19.92 5.76 7.87
C PRO A 122 -20.97 6.34 8.80
N SER A 123 -21.76 5.45 9.40
CA SER A 123 -22.73 5.81 10.42
C SER A 123 -22.11 5.73 11.80
N GLY A 124 -22.59 6.53 12.76
CA GLY A 124 -22.25 6.35 14.17
C GLY A 124 -20.83 6.76 14.58
N ILE A 125 -20.29 7.86 14.01
CA ILE A 125 -19.06 8.46 14.54
C ILE A 125 -19.27 8.77 16.03
N SER A 126 -18.38 8.28 16.87
CA SER A 126 -18.47 8.40 18.33
C SER A 126 -17.13 8.75 18.93
N ALA A 127 -17.15 9.34 20.13
CA ALA A 127 -15.94 9.59 20.90
C ALA A 127 -15.43 8.29 21.52
N GLY A 128 -14.12 8.07 21.45
CA GLY A 128 -13.44 6.92 22.03
C GLY A 128 -12.12 7.30 22.69
N THR A 129 -11.36 6.29 23.08
CA THR A 129 -9.99 6.47 23.58
C THR A 129 -9.16 5.26 23.20
N ARG A 130 -7.99 5.49 22.61
CA ARG A 130 -6.99 4.46 22.31
C ARG A 130 -5.64 4.92 22.81
N ILE A 131 -4.86 4.01 23.42
CA ILE A 131 -3.52 4.31 23.96
C ILE A 131 -3.46 5.60 24.81
N GLY A 132 -4.53 5.88 25.57
CA GLY A 132 -4.63 7.08 26.41
C GLY A 132 -4.95 8.39 25.66
N ARG A 133 -5.25 8.33 24.36
CA ARG A 133 -5.52 9.48 23.50
C ARG A 133 -7.00 9.50 23.06
N PRO A 134 -7.65 10.67 23.05
CA PRO A 134 -9.01 10.80 22.52
C PRO A 134 -9.07 10.40 21.04
N THR A 135 -10.10 9.62 20.68
CA THR A 135 -10.32 9.18 19.30
C THR A 135 -11.72 9.49 18.81
N TRP A 136 -11.85 9.57 17.49
CA TRP A 136 -13.13 9.43 16.78
C TRP A 136 -13.22 8.03 16.19
N GLU A 137 -14.22 7.26 16.61
CA GLU A 137 -14.42 5.88 16.20
C GLU A 137 -15.65 5.77 15.31
N TYR A 138 -15.54 5.00 14.23
CA TYR A 138 -16.64 4.74 13.31
C TYR A 138 -16.56 3.33 12.72
N GLU A 139 -17.71 2.83 12.27
CA GLU A 139 -17.82 1.55 11.58
C GLU A 139 -18.35 1.77 10.16
N THR A 140 -17.72 1.14 9.16
CA THR A 140 -18.21 1.17 7.78
C THR A 140 -19.33 0.14 7.59
N GLU A 141 -20.09 0.27 6.49
CA GLU A 141 -21.16 -0.70 6.17
C GLU A 141 -20.66 -2.15 6.04
N ASP A 142 -19.39 -2.32 5.67
CA ASP A 142 -18.72 -3.62 5.55
C ASP A 142 -18.18 -4.16 6.89
N GLY A 143 -18.44 -3.47 8.00
CA GLY A 143 -18.01 -3.89 9.35
C GLY A 143 -16.56 -3.54 9.69
N GLU A 144 -15.92 -2.66 8.91
CA GLU A 144 -14.59 -2.16 9.24
C GLU A 144 -14.69 -1.19 10.42
N LEU A 145 -13.97 -1.47 11.50
CA LEU A 145 -13.90 -0.57 12.66
C LEU A 145 -12.62 0.25 12.62
N VAL A 146 -12.74 1.57 12.73
CA VAL A 146 -11.61 2.52 12.69
C VAL A 146 -11.64 3.42 13.90
N ALA A 147 -10.47 3.70 14.50
CA ALA A 147 -10.30 4.77 15.48
C ALA A 147 -9.24 5.77 15.00
N VAL A 148 -9.63 7.04 14.92
CA VAL A 148 -8.79 8.15 14.46
C VAL A 148 -8.38 9.00 15.66
N ASP A 149 -7.10 9.29 15.83
CA ASP A 149 -6.61 10.24 16.84
C ASP A 149 -7.26 11.61 16.62
N ALA A 150 -7.99 12.11 17.61
CA ALA A 150 -8.77 13.34 17.48
C ALA A 150 -7.89 14.58 17.26
N ALA A 151 -6.61 14.54 17.65
CA ALA A 151 -5.69 15.66 17.52
C ALA A 151 -4.96 15.68 16.16
N THR A 152 -4.58 14.51 15.63
CA THR A 152 -3.69 14.42 14.46
C THR A 152 -4.36 13.88 13.20
N GLY A 153 -5.52 13.22 13.32
CA GLY A 153 -6.14 12.51 12.20
C GLY A 153 -5.52 11.17 11.87
N VAL A 154 -4.48 10.75 12.58
CA VAL A 154 -3.83 9.46 12.36
C VAL A 154 -4.72 8.33 12.85
N ARG A 155 -4.90 7.28 12.05
CA ARG A 155 -5.64 6.09 12.50
C ARG A 155 -4.79 5.34 13.52
N LEU A 156 -5.31 5.21 14.74
CA LEU A 156 -4.65 4.47 15.83
C LEU A 156 -5.05 3.00 15.86
N PHE A 157 -6.20 2.67 15.29
CA PHE A 157 -6.75 1.33 15.26
C PHE A 157 -7.54 1.11 13.97
N ARG A 158 -7.43 -0.10 13.43
CA ARG A 158 -8.25 -0.60 12.33
C ARG A 158 -8.51 -2.09 12.51
N ARG A 159 -9.76 -2.51 12.31
CA ARG A 159 -10.14 -3.92 12.12
C ARG A 159 -10.79 -4.09 10.77
N LEU A 160 -10.19 -4.92 9.93
CA LEU A 160 -10.68 -5.34 8.63
C LEU A 160 -11.42 -6.67 8.73
N GLY A 161 -12.55 -6.76 8.02
CA GLY A 161 -13.28 -8.01 7.82
C GLY A 161 -14.27 -8.37 8.94
N PRO A 162 -15.18 -9.32 8.67
CA PRO A 162 -16.14 -9.80 9.65
C PRO A 162 -15.46 -10.58 10.78
N PRO A 163 -16.14 -10.86 11.91
CA PRO A 163 -15.58 -11.50 13.13
C PRO A 163 -14.89 -12.87 12.99
N GLY A 164 -14.70 -13.40 11.77
CA GLY A 164 -13.95 -14.63 11.47
C GLY A 164 -12.76 -14.46 10.52
N TYR A 165 -12.55 -13.27 9.93
CA TYR A 165 -11.41 -12.92 9.07
C TYR A 165 -10.82 -11.59 9.52
N GLU A 166 -10.63 -11.44 10.83
CA GLU A 166 -10.21 -10.18 11.44
C GLU A 166 -8.72 -9.94 11.20
N HIS A 167 -8.41 -8.95 10.36
CA HIS A 167 -7.09 -8.32 10.36
C HIS A 167 -7.15 -7.09 11.25
N VAL A 168 -6.46 -7.13 12.39
CA VAL A 168 -6.39 -6.01 13.33
C VAL A 168 -5.02 -5.36 13.23
N VAL A 169 -5.03 -4.04 13.09
CA VAL A 169 -3.83 -3.19 13.09
C VAL A 169 -4.04 -2.11 14.12
N GLU A 170 -3.17 -2.03 15.12
CA GLU A 170 -3.31 -1.03 16.18
C GLU A 170 -1.96 -0.50 16.66
N PHE A 171 -1.90 0.78 16.98
CA PHE A 171 -0.78 1.33 17.72
C PHE A 171 -0.83 0.85 19.17
N THR A 172 0.30 0.36 19.66
CA THR A 172 0.56 0.02 21.06
C THR A 172 1.40 1.11 21.75
N ASP A 173 2.12 1.90 20.97
CA ASP A 173 2.84 3.11 21.36
C ASP A 173 2.79 4.12 20.22
N PHE A 174 2.59 5.42 20.51
CA PHE A 174 2.41 6.46 19.50
C PHE A 174 2.92 7.81 19.97
N THR A 175 3.85 8.37 19.21
CA THR A 175 4.43 9.70 19.39
C THR A 175 4.10 10.54 18.16
N PRO A 176 3.10 11.45 18.23
CA PRO A 176 2.87 12.42 17.16
C PRO A 176 3.93 13.52 17.19
N ASP A 177 4.06 14.23 16.07
CA ASP A 177 5.03 15.31 15.86
C ASP A 177 6.47 14.88 16.22
N ALA A 178 6.79 13.62 15.93
CA ALA A 178 8.08 13.04 16.25
C ALA A 178 9.22 13.77 15.51
N VAL A 179 10.31 14.05 16.22
CA VAL A 179 11.54 14.59 15.62
C VAL A 179 12.35 13.41 15.09
N LEU A 180 12.31 13.21 13.78
CA LEU A 180 12.92 12.08 13.08
C LEU A 180 14.17 12.55 12.32
N GLY A 181 15.30 11.87 12.47
CA GLY A 181 16.54 12.13 11.71
C GLY A 181 16.54 11.47 10.33
N ASP A 182 17.33 12.02 9.40
CA ASP A 182 17.38 11.58 7.99
C ASP A 182 17.91 10.15 7.86
N GLU A 183 18.78 9.73 8.77
CA GLU A 183 19.35 8.40 8.84
C GLU A 183 18.31 7.28 8.99
N LEU A 184 17.09 7.61 9.42
CA LEU A 184 16.01 6.64 9.49
C LEU A 184 15.50 6.24 8.10
N PHE A 185 15.58 7.12 7.11
CA PHE A 185 14.98 6.93 5.79
C PHE A 185 15.99 6.60 4.69
N GLU A 186 17.27 6.56 5.04
CA GLU A 186 18.35 6.18 4.14
C GLU A 186 18.69 4.69 4.28
N TRP A 187 18.99 4.04 3.15
CA TRP A 187 19.57 2.70 3.11
C TRP A 187 20.99 2.77 2.52
N ASP A 188 21.99 2.43 3.32
CA ASP A 188 23.41 2.38 2.96
C ASP A 188 23.96 0.94 2.86
N GLY A 189 23.12 -0.05 3.12
CA GLY A 189 23.49 -1.46 3.08
C GLY A 189 23.59 -2.05 1.66
N PRO A 190 23.95 -3.34 1.56
CA PRO A 190 24.05 -4.02 0.27
C PRO A 190 22.72 -3.95 -0.47
N MET A 191 22.78 -3.79 -1.78
CA MET A 191 21.63 -3.85 -2.68
C MET A 191 21.73 -5.08 -3.56
N LEU A 192 20.60 -5.69 -3.93
CA LEU A 192 20.62 -6.70 -4.97
C LEU A 192 21.20 -6.06 -6.24
N PRO A 193 22.10 -6.77 -6.96
CA PRO A 193 22.63 -6.27 -8.21
C PRO A 193 21.46 -6.05 -9.17
N ILE A 194 21.28 -4.78 -9.48
CA ILE A 194 20.39 -4.31 -10.52
C ILE A 194 20.87 -4.90 -11.86
N PRO A 195 19.99 -5.51 -12.68
CA PRO A 195 20.37 -5.92 -14.03
C PRO A 195 20.88 -4.70 -14.80
N SER A 196 22.18 -4.70 -15.15
CA SER A 196 22.81 -3.56 -15.82
C SER A 196 22.32 -3.46 -17.26
N THR A 197 21.34 -2.61 -17.53
CA THR A 197 21.03 -2.17 -18.90
C THR A 197 21.43 -0.70 -19.05
N ALA A 198 21.91 -0.26 -20.20
CA ALA A 198 22.41 1.12 -20.38
C ALA A 198 21.34 2.21 -20.17
N GLN A 199 20.04 1.86 -20.15
CA GLN A 199 18.93 2.75 -19.76
C GLN A 199 18.90 3.08 -18.25
N PHE A 200 19.62 2.30 -17.44
CA PHE A 200 19.62 2.34 -15.97
C PHE A 200 20.26 3.59 -15.37
N GLU A 201 21.48 3.94 -15.79
CA GLU A 201 22.22 5.09 -15.22
C GLU A 201 21.54 6.42 -15.61
N GLU A 202 21.06 6.51 -16.85
CA GLU A 202 20.41 7.71 -17.38
C GLU A 202 19.06 8.02 -16.69
N LEU A 203 18.30 6.99 -16.28
CA LEU A 203 17.03 7.14 -15.55
C LEU A 203 17.22 7.46 -14.06
N LEU A 204 18.25 6.94 -13.39
CA LEU A 204 18.57 7.32 -12.01
C LEU A 204 18.93 8.80 -11.88
N ASP A 205 19.47 9.39 -12.93
CA ASP A 205 19.77 10.82 -13.01
C ASP A 205 18.54 11.69 -13.35
N GLN A 206 17.41 11.08 -13.74
CA GLN A 206 16.18 11.84 -14.02
C GLN A 206 15.43 12.24 -12.74
N PRO A 207 14.71 13.37 -12.78
CA PRO A 207 13.76 13.75 -11.73
C PRO A 207 12.74 12.65 -11.41
N TYR A 208 12.29 12.58 -10.15
CA TYR A 208 11.35 11.55 -9.67
C TYR A 208 10.06 11.51 -10.49
N ASP A 209 9.51 12.66 -10.89
CA ASP A 209 8.30 12.76 -11.71
C ASP A 209 8.48 12.13 -13.11
N VAL A 210 9.68 12.24 -13.69
CA VAL A 210 10.02 11.57 -14.96
C VAL A 210 10.10 10.06 -14.75
N ARG A 211 10.78 9.59 -13.70
CA ARG A 211 10.84 8.16 -13.34
C ARG A 211 9.45 7.58 -13.04
N ALA A 212 8.64 8.32 -12.28
CA ALA A 212 7.27 7.96 -11.95
C ALA A 212 6.37 7.93 -13.20
N ALA A 213 6.60 8.82 -14.16
CA ALA A 213 5.93 8.79 -15.46
C ALA A 213 6.37 7.59 -16.31
N THR A 214 7.65 7.20 -16.28
CA THR A 214 8.14 5.98 -16.94
C THR A 214 7.55 4.72 -16.33
N ALA A 215 7.31 4.67 -15.02
CA ALA A 215 6.61 3.53 -14.41
C ALA A 215 5.13 3.43 -14.80
N ARG A 216 4.51 4.51 -15.30
CA ARG A 216 3.19 4.46 -15.95
C ARG A 216 3.21 3.77 -17.31
N TRP A 217 4.37 3.29 -17.76
CA TRP A 217 4.51 2.43 -18.95
C TRP A 217 4.15 0.98 -18.68
N ALA A 218 3.78 0.60 -17.44
CA ALA A 218 3.13 -0.67 -17.20
C ALA A 218 1.93 -0.81 -18.14
N GLN A 219 1.98 -1.75 -19.07
CA GLN A 219 0.91 -1.96 -20.03
C GLN A 219 -0.29 -2.50 -19.26
N VAL A 220 -1.40 -1.76 -19.31
CA VAL A 220 -2.65 -2.16 -18.69
C VAL A 220 -3.64 -2.54 -19.78
N PRO A 221 -4.44 -3.62 -19.58
CA PRO A 221 -5.56 -3.92 -20.45
C PRO A 221 -6.47 -2.71 -20.63
N ARG A 222 -6.70 -2.30 -21.88
CA ARG A 222 -7.68 -1.26 -22.22
C ARG A 222 -9.10 -1.85 -22.34
N TYR A 223 -9.19 -3.17 -22.46
CA TYR A 223 -10.44 -3.92 -22.47
C TYR A 223 -10.50 -4.87 -21.27
N TRP A 224 -11.69 -4.96 -20.66
CA TRP A 224 -12.05 -6.03 -19.74
C TRP A 224 -13.54 -6.37 -19.90
N PRO A 225 -13.95 -7.64 -19.78
CA PRO A 225 -15.37 -8.01 -19.79
C PRO A 225 -16.14 -7.30 -18.67
N GLY A 226 -17.03 -6.37 -19.04
CA GLY A 226 -17.77 -5.54 -18.09
C GLY A 226 -17.10 -4.22 -17.68
N GLY A 227 -15.96 -3.87 -18.28
CA GLY A 227 -15.29 -2.58 -18.13
C GLY A 227 -14.07 -2.61 -17.20
N VAL A 228 -13.08 -1.76 -17.51
CA VAL A 228 -11.88 -1.56 -16.69
C VAL A 228 -12.17 -0.50 -15.63
N GLY A 229 -11.92 -0.83 -14.35
CA GLY A 229 -12.06 0.11 -13.24
C GLY A 229 -10.75 0.80 -12.87
N MET A 230 -10.62 1.17 -11.59
CA MET A 230 -9.40 1.78 -11.05
C MET A 230 -8.20 0.83 -11.18
N ASN A 231 -7.02 1.41 -11.42
CA ASN A 231 -5.76 0.69 -11.42
C ASN A 231 -4.84 1.19 -10.30
N SER A 232 -4.11 0.26 -9.70
CA SER A 232 -2.95 0.60 -8.89
C SER A 232 -1.76 -0.17 -9.45
N SER A 233 -0.72 0.55 -9.84
CA SER A 233 0.49 -0.05 -10.37
C SER A 233 1.60 0.07 -9.35
N SER A 234 2.36 -1.00 -9.25
CA SER A 234 3.61 -1.12 -8.50
C SER A 234 4.64 -1.71 -9.45
N GLY A 235 5.90 -1.43 -9.23
CA GLY A 235 6.92 -2.04 -10.05
C GLY A 235 8.30 -1.47 -9.86
N ASN A 236 9.21 -2.14 -10.53
CA ASN A 236 10.60 -1.84 -10.57
C ASN A 236 10.95 -1.49 -12.02
N TRP A 237 11.02 -0.18 -12.31
CA TRP A 237 11.40 0.30 -13.64
C TRP A 237 12.82 -0.09 -14.03
N ILE A 238 13.68 -0.41 -13.05
CA ILE A 238 15.02 -0.90 -13.32
C ILE A 238 14.96 -2.28 -13.99
N THR A 239 14.18 -3.19 -13.42
CA THR A 239 14.05 -4.55 -13.97
C THR A 239 13.00 -4.63 -15.07
N GLY A 240 12.26 -3.55 -15.34
CA GLY A 240 11.08 -3.59 -16.20
C GLY A 240 9.95 -4.47 -15.66
N ALA A 241 10.03 -4.90 -14.39
CA ALA A 241 9.04 -5.75 -13.75
C ALA A 241 7.96 -4.87 -13.13
N TYR A 242 6.74 -4.96 -13.65
CA TYR A 242 5.59 -4.21 -13.16
C TYR A 242 4.46 -5.14 -12.78
N ARG A 243 3.76 -4.77 -11.72
CA ARG A 243 2.53 -5.42 -11.27
C ARG A 243 1.44 -4.36 -11.15
N THR A 244 0.40 -4.49 -11.96
CA THR A 244 -0.80 -3.67 -11.87
C THR A 244 -1.95 -4.50 -11.31
N VAL A 245 -2.59 -3.98 -10.27
CA VAL A 245 -3.87 -4.49 -9.77
C VAL A 245 -5.00 -3.64 -10.36
N LEU A 246 -5.95 -4.28 -11.03
CA LEU A 246 -7.16 -3.69 -11.58
C LEU A 246 -8.36 -4.16 -10.76
N THR A 247 -9.37 -3.30 -10.59
CA THR A 247 -10.65 -3.75 -10.01
C THR A 247 -11.74 -3.80 -11.07
N VAL A 248 -12.27 -4.99 -11.34
CA VAL A 248 -13.13 -5.27 -12.50
C VAL A 248 -14.25 -6.28 -12.23
N PRO A 249 -15.38 -6.22 -12.96
CA PRO A 249 -15.90 -4.99 -13.57
C PRO A 249 -16.26 -3.98 -12.47
N ALA A 250 -15.90 -2.71 -12.66
CA ALA A 250 -16.27 -1.58 -11.79
C ALA A 250 -16.22 -1.89 -10.27
N GLY A 251 -15.07 -2.36 -9.76
CA GLY A 251 -14.87 -2.51 -8.32
C GLY A 251 -15.15 -3.89 -7.71
N ARG A 252 -15.55 -4.90 -8.50
CA ARG A 252 -16.05 -6.17 -7.94
C ARG A 252 -15.00 -7.25 -7.69
N TYR A 253 -14.03 -7.42 -8.59
CA TYR A 253 -12.99 -8.44 -8.47
C TYR A 253 -11.61 -7.85 -8.68
N PRO A 254 -10.61 -8.18 -7.85
CA PRO A 254 -9.24 -7.83 -8.11
C PRO A 254 -8.70 -8.70 -9.25
N VAL A 255 -7.94 -8.07 -10.14
CA VAL A 255 -7.20 -8.71 -11.22
C VAL A 255 -5.77 -8.23 -11.16
N VAL A 256 -4.82 -9.15 -11.25
CA VAL A 256 -3.39 -8.83 -11.24
C VAL A 256 -2.84 -9.02 -12.64
N VAL A 257 -2.21 -7.99 -13.18
CA VAL A 257 -1.41 -8.03 -14.40
C VAL A 257 0.04 -7.85 -13.98
N ASP A 258 0.84 -8.90 -14.08
CA ASP A 258 2.29 -8.85 -13.94
C ASP A 258 2.92 -8.81 -15.35
N GLN A 259 3.91 -7.93 -15.52
CA GLN A 259 4.67 -7.68 -16.74
C GLN A 259 6.14 -7.75 -16.36
N ARG A 260 6.94 -8.54 -17.07
CA ARG A 260 8.40 -8.64 -16.85
C ARG A 260 9.13 -8.83 -18.16
N PRO A 261 10.43 -8.53 -18.25
CA PRO A 261 11.26 -9.03 -19.34
C PRO A 261 11.15 -10.54 -19.48
N GLU A 262 11.16 -11.05 -20.71
CA GLU A 262 11.05 -12.50 -20.98
C GLU A 262 12.18 -13.33 -20.34
N ASP A 263 13.37 -12.75 -20.20
CA ASP A 263 14.55 -13.32 -19.55
C ASP A 263 14.55 -13.15 -18.02
N GLY A 264 13.59 -12.40 -17.48
CA GLY A 264 13.39 -12.21 -16.05
C GLY A 264 12.82 -13.44 -15.34
N ALA A 265 12.99 -13.46 -14.02
CA ALA A 265 12.38 -14.49 -13.17
C ALA A 265 10.85 -14.46 -13.31
N PRO A 266 10.19 -15.60 -13.56
CA PRO A 266 8.75 -15.64 -13.74
C PRO A 266 8.02 -15.20 -12.46
N PHE A 267 6.90 -14.51 -12.64
CA PHE A 267 5.97 -14.27 -11.54
C PHE A 267 5.41 -15.58 -11.03
N GLN A 268 5.35 -15.71 -9.70
CA GLN A 268 4.70 -16.82 -9.02
C GLN A 268 3.44 -16.28 -8.37
N PRO A 269 2.25 -16.63 -8.88
CA PRO A 269 0.98 -16.31 -8.25
C PRO A 269 0.90 -16.91 -6.85
N ASP A 270 0.11 -16.29 -5.97
CA ASP A 270 -0.13 -16.79 -4.62
C ASP A 270 -0.81 -18.18 -4.64
N ASP A 271 -0.55 -18.98 -3.60
CA ASP A 271 -1.19 -20.28 -3.40
C ASP A 271 -2.72 -20.09 -3.31
N GLY A 272 -3.44 -20.55 -4.34
CA GLY A 272 -4.90 -20.39 -4.46
C GLY A 272 -5.36 -19.53 -5.64
N ALA A 273 -4.44 -18.99 -6.45
CA ALA A 273 -4.79 -18.34 -7.71
C ALA A 273 -5.38 -19.37 -8.71
N GLU A 274 -6.69 -19.33 -8.94
CA GLU A 274 -7.39 -20.35 -9.76
C GLU A 274 -7.34 -20.08 -11.27
N HIS A 275 -7.22 -18.81 -11.70
CA HIS A 275 -7.27 -18.43 -13.11
C HIS A 275 -6.06 -17.61 -13.49
N VAL A 276 -5.02 -18.30 -13.95
CA VAL A 276 -3.74 -17.72 -14.34
C VAL A 276 -3.53 -17.90 -15.84
N TYR A 277 -3.29 -16.81 -16.53
CA TYR A 277 -2.99 -16.76 -17.96
C TYR A 277 -1.61 -16.16 -18.15
N SER A 278 -0.83 -16.67 -19.12
CA SER A 278 0.47 -16.08 -19.42
C SER A 278 0.73 -16.10 -20.92
N TRP A 279 1.34 -15.03 -21.40
CA TRP A 279 1.72 -14.88 -22.80
C TRP A 279 2.95 -13.97 -22.90
N ASN A 280 3.61 -14.00 -24.05
CA ASN A 280 4.74 -13.13 -24.33
C ASN A 280 4.35 -12.17 -25.46
N ALA A 281 4.72 -10.89 -25.34
CA ALA A 281 4.58 -9.88 -26.39
C ALA A 281 5.62 -8.77 -26.18
N ASP A 282 6.18 -8.24 -27.27
CA ASP A 282 7.15 -7.13 -27.26
C ASP A 282 8.38 -7.33 -26.36
N GLY A 283 8.86 -8.58 -26.24
CA GLY A 283 9.99 -8.91 -25.36
C GLY A 283 9.64 -8.93 -23.87
N LEU A 284 8.35 -8.88 -23.54
CA LEU A 284 7.80 -8.96 -22.20
C LEU A 284 7.00 -10.26 -22.04
N ARG A 285 7.14 -10.87 -20.87
CA ARG A 285 6.23 -11.88 -20.35
C ARG A 285 5.14 -11.20 -19.53
N PHE A 286 3.90 -11.51 -19.84
CA PHE A 286 2.73 -11.09 -19.08
C PHE A 286 2.16 -12.29 -18.33
N THR A 287 1.74 -12.05 -17.08
CA THR A 287 0.95 -12.99 -16.29
C THR A 287 -0.28 -12.29 -15.74
N LEU A 288 -1.45 -12.79 -16.13
CA LEU A 288 -2.74 -12.30 -15.68
C LEU A 288 -3.35 -13.27 -14.67
N VAL A 289 -3.67 -12.80 -13.47
CA VAL A 289 -4.44 -13.53 -12.45
C VAL A 289 -5.81 -12.91 -12.34
N ALA A 290 -6.85 -13.68 -12.66
CA ALA A 290 -8.24 -13.22 -12.61
C ALA A 290 -9.03 -13.90 -11.48
N GLY A 291 -9.92 -13.16 -10.82
CA GLY A 291 -10.84 -13.73 -9.83
C GLY A 291 -11.98 -14.56 -10.43
N ILE A 292 -12.14 -14.55 -11.76
CA ILE A 292 -13.13 -15.33 -12.50
C ILE A 292 -12.49 -15.88 -13.80
N PRO A 293 -12.95 -17.02 -14.32
CA PRO A 293 -12.41 -17.56 -15.56
C PRO A 293 -12.84 -16.67 -16.74
N LEU A 294 -11.89 -16.34 -17.61
CA LEU A 294 -12.13 -15.67 -18.88
C LEU A 294 -12.44 -16.70 -19.98
N SER A 295 -13.36 -16.34 -20.87
CA SER A 295 -13.55 -17.06 -22.13
C SER A 295 -12.33 -16.87 -23.04
N GLU A 296 -12.13 -17.75 -24.02
CA GLU A 296 -11.03 -17.61 -24.98
C GLU A 296 -11.12 -16.29 -25.76
N ASP A 297 -12.32 -15.92 -26.20
CA ASP A 297 -12.57 -14.65 -26.90
C ASP A 297 -12.25 -13.43 -26.02
N ASP A 298 -12.64 -13.47 -24.74
CA ASP A 298 -12.34 -12.39 -23.81
C ASP A 298 -10.85 -12.30 -23.49
N LEU A 299 -10.18 -13.43 -23.30
CA LEU A 299 -8.74 -13.46 -23.07
C LEU A 299 -7.98 -12.89 -24.27
N ASN A 300 -8.32 -13.28 -25.49
CA ASN A 300 -7.70 -12.75 -26.71
C ASN A 300 -7.88 -11.23 -26.80
N ARG A 301 -9.10 -10.72 -26.56
CA ARG A 301 -9.36 -9.27 -26.56
C ARG A 301 -8.61 -8.52 -25.45
N VAL A 302 -8.45 -9.13 -24.27
CA VAL A 302 -7.62 -8.57 -23.18
C VAL A 302 -6.17 -8.45 -23.64
N GLN A 303 -5.60 -9.53 -24.20
CA GLN A 303 -4.21 -9.56 -24.69
C GLN A 303 -3.96 -8.53 -25.80
N GLU A 304 -4.83 -8.50 -26.82
CA GLU A 304 -4.75 -7.52 -27.92
C GLU A 304 -4.80 -6.07 -27.40
N SER A 305 -5.60 -5.82 -26.36
CA SER A 305 -5.76 -4.49 -25.80
C SER A 305 -4.52 -3.94 -25.09
N MET A 306 -3.53 -4.79 -24.80
CA MET A 306 -2.30 -4.41 -24.12
C MET A 306 -1.15 -4.01 -25.06
N ILE A 307 -1.15 -4.53 -26.29
CA ILE A 307 -0.01 -4.50 -27.22
C ILE A 307 -0.05 -3.29 -28.19
N GLU A 308 -1.21 -2.67 -28.36
CA GLU A 308 -1.39 -1.57 -29.32
C GLU A 308 -0.94 -0.20 -28.77
N ILE A 309 0.26 0.23 -29.18
CA ILE A 309 0.65 1.65 -29.32
C ILE A 309 1.39 1.84 -30.64
#